data_AF-A0A7K0C6Z6-F1
#
_entry.id   AF-A0A7K0C6Z6-F1
#
_cell.length_a   1.000
_cell.length_b   1.000
_cell.length_c   1.000
_cell.angle_alpha   90.00
_cell.angle_beta   90.00
_cell.angle_gamma   90.00
#
_symmetry.space_group_name_H-M   'P 1'
#
loop_
_entity.id
_entity.type
_entity.pdbx_description
1 polymer ?
#
loop_
_entity_poly.entity_id
_entity_poly.type
_entity_poly.pdbx_seq_one_letter_code
_entity_poly.pdbx_strand_id
1 'polypeptide(L)'
;MCALEGCALPLPQVEGRGRRPKYCSKAHADQASRDRRSADALTIEEPLARAEALARTLPLAAVADQLAQLREFLAAAQEGALGRVQRAEAETVAARQGAADAEARAEAADRARRQAEQAAADAVAARQAAQAEAERAIADAAQTRTDCAALIEVHQQVRDAAREAQAHAEAARDAKTAELREAHRAHAEETARHQAAADRQAERMEGLRAELTHMAAALSAAREALATAQGETRAERTRAQAAEQALEQTRRDEQSAVARADELSAQLAALQAAADRERSESAAALAAQQALRARLEEDLAAARADAAAQRERAARADAALAEAERAGTPAAEEGGSAREEDRNGQ
;
A
#
# COMPACT_ATOMS: atom_id res chain seq x y z
N MET A 1 -125.23 -84.02 91.76
CA MET A 1 -126.53 -84.61 91.38
C MET A 1 -126.36 -85.30 90.03
N CYS A 2 -126.97 -86.47 89.85
CA CYS A 2 -126.93 -87.23 88.60
C CYS A 2 -127.52 -86.42 87.42
N ALA A 3 -126.87 -86.44 86.25
CA ALA A 3 -127.32 -85.71 85.06
C ALA A 3 -128.37 -86.47 84.21
N LEU A 4 -128.95 -87.56 84.73
CA LEU A 4 -130.08 -88.24 84.11
C LEU A 4 -131.37 -87.58 84.60
N GLU A 5 -132.23 -87.16 83.67
CA GLU A 5 -133.48 -86.46 83.98
C GLU A 5 -134.36 -87.29 84.94
N GLY A 6 -134.83 -86.69 86.04
CA GLY A 6 -135.60 -87.38 87.09
C GLY A 6 -134.77 -88.09 88.18
N CYS A 7 -133.42 -88.11 88.11
CA CYS A 7 -132.60 -88.74 89.15
C CYS A 7 -132.06 -87.74 90.18
N ALA A 8 -132.53 -87.84 91.44
CA ALA A 8 -132.09 -86.99 92.55
C ALA A 8 -130.87 -87.54 93.34
N LEU A 9 -130.22 -88.62 92.88
CA LEU A 9 -129.12 -89.24 93.63
C LEU A 9 -127.81 -88.43 93.53
N PRO A 10 -127.03 -88.34 94.63
CA PRO A 10 -125.73 -87.67 94.64
C PRO A 10 -124.71 -88.42 93.76
N LEU A 11 -123.73 -87.67 93.23
CA LEU A 11 -122.67 -88.24 92.40
C LEU A 11 -121.62 -88.96 93.28
N PRO A 12 -121.07 -90.10 92.85
CA PRO A 12 -120.02 -90.80 93.60
C PRO A 12 -118.80 -89.88 93.76
N GLN A 13 -118.26 -89.82 94.99
CA GLN A 13 -117.03 -89.09 95.29
C GLN A 13 -115.84 -89.86 94.71
N VAL A 14 -115.03 -89.18 93.88
CA VAL A 14 -113.84 -89.77 93.24
C VAL A 14 -112.62 -88.96 93.65
N GLU A 15 -111.70 -89.58 94.39
CA GLU A 15 -110.43 -88.99 94.82
C GLU A 15 -109.36 -89.24 93.74
N GLY A 16 -108.93 -88.19 93.04
CA GLY A 16 -107.88 -88.26 92.00
C GLY A 16 -108.03 -87.22 90.89
N ARG A 17 -106.93 -86.93 90.15
CA ARG A 17 -106.96 -86.04 88.97
C ARG A 17 -107.60 -86.76 87.79
N GLY A 18 -108.89 -86.52 87.59
CA GLY A 18 -109.67 -87.00 86.46
C GLY A 18 -110.97 -86.21 86.29
N ARG A 19 -111.64 -86.40 85.15
CA ARG A 19 -112.92 -85.72 84.86
C ARG A 19 -113.99 -86.20 85.85
N ARG A 20 -114.58 -85.29 86.63
CA ARG A 20 -115.64 -85.63 87.61
C ARG A 20 -116.82 -86.34 86.94
N PRO A 21 -117.36 -87.43 87.51
CA PRO A 21 -118.43 -88.22 86.91
C PRO A 21 -119.75 -87.43 86.84
N LYS A 22 -120.47 -87.55 85.71
CA LYS A 22 -121.76 -86.87 85.48
C LYS A 22 -122.99 -87.66 85.94
N TYR A 23 -122.86 -88.96 86.19
CA TYR A 23 -123.98 -89.84 86.52
C TYR A 23 -123.68 -90.62 87.81
N CYS A 24 -124.70 -90.94 88.61
CA CYS A 24 -124.51 -91.59 89.92
C CYS A 24 -124.15 -93.08 89.81
N SER A 25 -124.42 -93.72 88.67
CA SER A 25 -124.05 -95.11 88.38
C SER A 25 -123.82 -95.29 86.87
N LYS A 26 -123.11 -96.36 86.49
CA LYS A 26 -122.94 -96.75 85.09
C LYS A 26 -124.30 -96.97 84.39
N ALA A 27 -125.27 -97.56 85.10
CA ALA A 27 -126.61 -97.76 84.58
C ALA A 27 -127.28 -96.44 84.15
N HIS A 28 -127.08 -95.34 84.89
CA HIS A 28 -127.64 -94.04 84.52
C HIS A 28 -126.87 -93.35 83.39
N ALA A 29 -125.56 -93.57 83.28
CA ALA A 29 -124.79 -93.13 82.12
C ALA A 29 -125.24 -93.86 80.84
N ASP A 30 -125.48 -95.17 80.95
CA ASP A 30 -125.96 -96.00 79.86
C ASP A 30 -127.40 -95.62 79.48
N GLN A 31 -128.27 -95.33 80.44
CA GLN A 31 -129.63 -94.84 80.17
C GLN A 31 -129.60 -93.46 79.49
N ALA A 32 -128.82 -92.50 79.98
CA ALA A 32 -128.71 -91.17 79.34
C ALA A 32 -128.07 -91.25 77.94
N SER A 33 -127.23 -92.25 77.70
CA SER A 33 -126.67 -92.54 76.37
C SER A 33 -127.70 -93.22 75.46
N ARG A 34 -128.60 -94.05 76.01
CA ARG A 34 -129.74 -94.61 75.27
C ARG A 34 -130.76 -93.54 74.94
N ASP A 35 -131.07 -92.64 75.87
CA ASP A 35 -132.02 -91.54 75.66
C ASP A 35 -131.48 -90.53 74.64
N ARG A 36 -130.17 -90.25 74.66
CA ARG A 36 -129.56 -89.44 73.59
C ARG A 36 -129.56 -90.17 72.25
N ARG A 37 -129.27 -91.47 72.23
CA ARG A 37 -129.31 -92.25 70.99
C ARG A 37 -130.74 -92.42 70.46
N SER A 38 -131.76 -92.50 71.31
CA SER A 38 -133.16 -92.53 70.88
C SER A 38 -133.65 -91.15 70.45
N ALA A 39 -133.20 -90.06 71.08
CA ALA A 39 -133.47 -88.70 70.61
C ALA A 39 -132.78 -88.42 69.26
N ASP A 40 -131.50 -88.78 69.11
CA ASP A 40 -130.77 -88.68 67.84
C ASP A 40 -131.39 -89.61 66.77
N ALA A 41 -131.85 -90.81 67.16
CA ALA A 41 -132.59 -91.70 66.28
C ALA A 41 -133.92 -91.08 65.85
N LEU A 42 -134.70 -90.46 66.74
CA LEU A 42 -135.94 -89.76 66.36
C LEU A 42 -135.69 -88.55 65.45
N THR A 43 -134.56 -87.87 65.62
CA THR A 43 -134.14 -86.75 64.76
C THR A 43 -133.79 -87.21 63.34
N ILE A 44 -133.57 -88.52 63.14
CA ILE A 44 -133.20 -89.15 61.86
C ILE A 44 -134.35 -90.01 61.31
N GLU A 45 -135.04 -90.79 62.15
CA GLU A 45 -136.14 -91.69 61.82
C GLU A 45 -137.43 -90.94 61.46
N GLU A 46 -137.75 -89.81 62.10
CA GLU A 46 -138.92 -89.02 61.71
C GLU A 46 -138.77 -88.38 60.32
N PRO A 47 -137.62 -87.77 59.94
CA PRO A 47 -137.40 -87.35 58.57
C PRO A 47 -137.23 -88.51 57.59
N LEU A 48 -136.69 -89.67 58.00
CA LEU A 48 -136.64 -90.86 57.14
C LEU A 48 -138.02 -91.49 56.90
N ALA A 49 -138.89 -91.57 57.89
CA ALA A 49 -140.27 -92.04 57.73
C ALA A 49 -141.12 -91.06 56.89
N ARG A 50 -140.89 -89.75 57.03
CA ARG A 50 -141.46 -88.73 56.11
C ARG A 50 -140.89 -88.87 54.69
N ALA A 51 -139.59 -89.09 54.54
CA ALA A 51 -138.95 -89.32 53.24
C ALA A 51 -139.42 -90.63 52.59
N GLU A 52 -139.68 -91.68 53.37
CA GLU A 52 -140.18 -92.97 52.89
C GLU A 52 -141.68 -92.91 52.51
N ALA A 53 -142.49 -92.15 53.27
CA ALA A 53 -143.88 -91.85 52.91
C ALA A 53 -144.00 -90.97 51.65
N LEU A 54 -143.08 -90.01 51.47
CA LEU A 54 -142.95 -89.23 50.23
C LEU A 54 -142.40 -90.09 49.07
N ALA A 55 -141.43 -90.97 49.30
CA ALA A 55 -140.87 -91.86 48.27
C ALA A 55 -141.88 -92.88 47.73
N ARG A 56 -142.90 -93.29 48.52
CA ARG A 56 -144.00 -94.17 48.06
C ARG A 56 -145.09 -93.44 47.27
N THR A 57 -145.13 -92.11 47.30
CA THR A 57 -146.14 -91.27 46.64
C THR A 57 -145.56 -90.36 45.55
N LEU A 58 -144.24 -90.36 45.37
CA LEU A 58 -143.54 -89.60 44.33
C LEU A 58 -143.34 -90.45 43.07
N PRO A 59 -143.70 -89.93 41.88
CA PRO A 59 -143.41 -90.61 40.61
C PRO A 59 -141.90 -90.64 40.39
N LEU A 60 -141.31 -91.84 40.36
CA LEU A 60 -139.87 -92.13 40.23
C LEU A 60 -139.17 -91.47 39.02
N ALA A 61 -139.92 -90.97 38.04
CA ALA A 61 -139.39 -90.17 36.93
C ALA A 61 -138.96 -88.74 37.38
N ALA A 62 -139.68 -88.11 38.31
CA ALA A 62 -139.41 -86.73 38.75
C ALA A 62 -138.15 -86.61 39.64
N VAL A 63 -137.75 -87.69 40.32
CA VAL A 63 -136.56 -87.72 41.19
C VAL A 63 -135.28 -88.01 40.40
N ALA A 64 -135.38 -88.83 39.33
CA ALA A 64 -134.27 -89.02 38.39
C ALA A 64 -133.93 -87.72 37.65
N ASP A 65 -134.96 -86.96 37.24
CA ASP A 65 -134.78 -85.63 36.63
C ASP A 65 -134.16 -84.62 37.62
N GLN A 66 -134.58 -84.61 38.88
CA GLN A 66 -133.99 -83.72 39.90
C GLN A 66 -132.53 -84.08 40.25
N LEU A 67 -132.17 -85.36 40.27
CA LEU A 67 -130.77 -85.79 40.45
C LEU A 67 -129.92 -85.49 39.22
N ALA A 68 -130.47 -85.62 38.01
CA ALA A 68 -129.81 -85.20 36.78
C ALA A 68 -129.56 -83.68 36.80
N GLN A 69 -130.57 -82.89 37.19
CA GLN A 69 -130.45 -81.44 37.36
C GLN A 69 -129.43 -81.05 38.45
N LEU A 70 -129.36 -81.77 39.57
CA LEU A 70 -128.34 -81.52 40.60
C LEU A 70 -126.93 -81.89 40.13
N ARG A 71 -126.77 -82.99 39.38
CA ARG A 71 -125.47 -83.36 38.78
C ARG A 71 -125.06 -82.37 37.71
N GLU A 72 -125.99 -81.88 36.91
CA GLU A 72 -125.76 -80.83 35.92
C GLU A 72 -125.42 -79.49 36.58
N PHE A 73 -126.11 -79.12 37.65
CA PHE A 73 -125.79 -77.94 38.45
C PHE A 73 -124.42 -78.04 39.13
N LEU A 74 -124.07 -79.20 39.70
CA LEU A 74 -122.76 -79.42 40.32
C LEU A 74 -121.65 -79.45 39.26
N ALA A 75 -121.89 -80.04 38.09
CA ALA A 75 -120.97 -80.01 36.96
C ALA A 75 -120.78 -78.57 36.45
N ALA A 76 -121.85 -77.80 36.27
CA ALA A 76 -121.79 -76.39 35.89
C ALA A 76 -121.11 -75.52 36.97
N ALA A 77 -121.30 -75.82 38.25
CA ALA A 77 -120.63 -75.14 39.35
C ALA A 77 -119.13 -75.49 39.41
N GLN A 78 -118.77 -76.75 39.18
CA GLN A 78 -117.39 -77.22 39.09
C GLN A 78 -116.69 -76.62 37.87
N GLU A 79 -117.32 -76.63 36.71
CA GLU A 79 -116.81 -76.01 35.48
C GLU A 79 -116.67 -74.49 35.64
N GLY A 80 -117.66 -73.83 36.25
CA GLY A 80 -117.57 -72.41 36.58
C GLY A 80 -116.49 -72.08 37.62
N ALA A 81 -116.24 -72.96 38.60
CA ALA A 81 -115.16 -72.81 39.57
C ALA A 81 -113.78 -73.01 38.93
N LEU A 82 -113.62 -74.07 38.12
CA LEU A 82 -112.41 -74.31 37.34
C LEU A 82 -112.15 -73.16 36.36
N GLY A 83 -113.18 -72.66 35.67
CA GLY A 83 -113.07 -71.50 34.78
C GLY A 83 -112.76 -70.19 35.51
N ARG A 84 -113.10 -70.04 36.80
CA ARG A 84 -112.64 -68.91 37.64
C ARG A 84 -111.18 -69.07 38.05
N VAL A 85 -110.76 -70.27 38.44
CA VAL A 85 -109.36 -70.57 38.78
C VAL A 85 -108.46 -70.39 37.57
N GLN A 86 -108.82 -70.96 36.41
CA GLN A 86 -108.07 -70.80 35.17
C GLN A 86 -107.96 -69.33 34.73
N ARG A 87 -109.03 -68.53 34.89
CA ARG A 87 -108.97 -67.08 34.65
C ARG A 87 -108.06 -66.36 35.64
N ALA A 88 -108.15 -66.67 36.94
CA ALA A 88 -107.29 -66.07 37.96
C ALA A 88 -105.81 -66.48 37.77
N GLU A 89 -105.54 -67.71 37.34
CA GLU A 89 -104.21 -68.20 36.97
C GLU A 89 -103.69 -67.47 35.73
N ALA A 90 -104.50 -67.32 34.69
CA ALA A 90 -104.14 -66.56 33.49
C ALA A 90 -103.87 -65.08 33.81
N GLU A 91 -104.71 -64.45 34.65
CA GLU A 91 -104.51 -63.09 35.14
C GLU A 91 -103.23 -62.96 35.99
N THR A 92 -102.93 -63.96 36.84
CA THR A 92 -101.69 -63.97 37.64
C THR A 92 -100.45 -64.13 36.75
N VAL A 93 -100.51 -64.99 35.73
CA VAL A 93 -99.43 -65.15 34.74
C VAL A 93 -99.25 -63.86 33.95
N ALA A 94 -100.33 -63.26 33.47
CA ALA A 94 -100.29 -61.99 32.74
C ALA A 94 -99.75 -60.85 33.63
N ALA A 95 -100.13 -60.79 34.90
CA ALA A 95 -99.61 -59.79 35.85
C ALA A 95 -98.12 -59.99 36.14
N ARG A 96 -97.66 -61.25 36.29
CA ARG A 96 -96.23 -61.57 36.46
C ARG A 96 -95.42 -61.23 35.22
N GLN A 97 -95.93 -61.55 34.03
CA GLN A 97 -95.31 -61.17 32.76
C GLN A 97 -95.25 -59.64 32.63
N GLY A 98 -96.35 -58.94 32.91
CA GLY A 98 -96.39 -57.48 32.90
C GLY A 98 -95.41 -56.83 33.88
N ALA A 99 -95.23 -57.43 35.07
CA ALA A 99 -94.23 -56.99 36.05
C ALA A 99 -92.80 -57.23 35.56
N ALA A 100 -92.50 -58.43 35.02
CA ALA A 100 -91.20 -58.76 34.46
C ALA A 100 -90.84 -57.87 33.25
N ASP A 101 -91.80 -57.57 32.39
CA ASP A 101 -91.61 -56.64 31.26
C ASP A 101 -91.38 -55.20 31.75
N ALA A 102 -92.09 -54.77 32.80
CA ALA A 102 -91.87 -53.46 33.41
C ALA A 102 -90.47 -53.35 34.05
N GLU A 103 -90.02 -54.39 34.75
CA GLU A 103 -88.67 -54.49 35.30
C GLU A 103 -87.61 -54.48 34.20
N ALA A 104 -87.76 -55.30 33.16
CA ALA A 104 -86.86 -55.31 32.02
C ALA A 104 -86.77 -53.95 31.30
N ARG A 105 -87.90 -53.24 31.16
CA ARG A 105 -87.92 -51.86 30.63
C ARG A 105 -87.22 -50.87 31.56
N ALA A 106 -87.42 -50.99 32.88
CA ALA A 106 -86.75 -50.13 33.86
C ALA A 106 -85.23 -50.34 33.85
N GLU A 107 -84.77 -51.59 33.82
CA GLU A 107 -83.34 -51.89 33.71
C GLU A 107 -82.74 -51.42 32.38
N ALA A 108 -83.47 -51.56 31.26
CA ALA A 108 -83.03 -51.06 29.97
C ALA A 108 -82.90 -49.52 29.97
N ALA A 109 -83.86 -48.83 30.59
CA ALA A 109 -83.82 -47.38 30.77
C ALA A 109 -82.65 -46.95 31.67
N ASP A 110 -82.38 -47.66 32.77
CA ASP A 110 -81.25 -47.39 33.64
C ASP A 110 -79.90 -47.64 32.93
N ARG A 111 -79.78 -48.71 32.13
CA ARG A 111 -78.60 -48.95 31.30
C ARG A 111 -78.40 -47.82 30.28
N ALA A 112 -79.47 -47.40 29.59
CA ALA A 112 -79.42 -46.30 28.65
C ALA A 112 -79.02 -44.97 29.32
N ARG A 113 -79.55 -44.68 30.52
CA ARG A 113 -79.17 -43.49 31.30
C ARG A 113 -77.68 -43.52 31.66
N ARG A 114 -77.18 -44.63 32.21
CA ARG A 114 -75.75 -44.77 32.57
C ARG A 114 -74.84 -44.64 31.35
N GLN A 115 -75.23 -45.21 30.21
CA GLN A 115 -74.48 -45.05 28.95
C GLN A 115 -74.48 -43.61 28.46
N ALA A 116 -75.62 -42.90 28.55
CA ALA A 116 -75.70 -41.49 28.17
C ALA A 116 -74.87 -40.59 29.11
N GLU A 117 -74.88 -40.85 30.42
CA GLU A 117 -74.05 -40.16 31.41
C GLU A 117 -72.55 -40.36 31.13
N GLN A 118 -72.14 -41.60 30.85
CA GLN A 118 -70.75 -41.91 30.49
C GLN A 118 -70.35 -41.22 29.18
N ALA A 119 -71.18 -41.31 28.13
CA ALA A 119 -70.91 -40.67 26.85
C ALA A 119 -70.83 -39.14 26.98
N ALA A 120 -71.66 -38.53 27.84
CA ALA A 120 -71.59 -37.10 28.13
C ALA A 120 -70.30 -36.73 28.87
N ALA A 121 -69.89 -37.53 29.86
CA ALA A 121 -68.63 -37.34 30.58
C ALA A 121 -67.42 -37.45 29.63
N ASP A 122 -67.41 -38.47 28.77
CA ASP A 122 -66.36 -38.68 27.77
C ASP A 122 -66.31 -37.53 26.75
N ALA A 123 -67.47 -37.02 26.31
CA ALA A 123 -67.54 -35.86 25.41
C ALA A 123 -67.01 -34.58 26.06
N VAL A 124 -67.31 -34.35 27.34
CA VAL A 124 -66.75 -33.21 28.09
C VAL A 124 -65.23 -33.34 28.24
N ALA A 125 -64.74 -34.53 28.61
CA ALA A 125 -63.31 -34.79 28.73
C ALA A 125 -62.59 -34.60 27.38
N ALA A 126 -63.15 -35.11 26.28
CA ALA A 126 -62.61 -34.94 24.93
C ALA A 126 -62.56 -33.46 24.52
N ARG A 127 -63.62 -32.68 24.82
CA ARG A 127 -63.63 -31.24 24.55
C ARG A 127 -62.58 -30.50 25.37
N GLN A 128 -62.41 -30.83 26.65
CA GLN A 128 -61.39 -30.22 27.50
C GLN A 128 -59.97 -30.56 27.01
N ALA A 129 -59.73 -31.81 26.62
CA ALA A 129 -58.46 -32.23 26.04
C ALA A 129 -58.14 -31.49 24.73
N ALA A 130 -59.12 -31.37 23.83
CA ALA A 130 -58.99 -30.64 22.58
C ALA A 130 -58.74 -29.14 22.81
N GLN A 131 -59.41 -28.54 23.80
CA GLN A 131 -59.17 -27.14 24.17
C GLN A 131 -57.75 -26.95 24.73
N ALA A 132 -57.29 -27.82 25.63
CA ALA A 132 -55.94 -27.76 26.18
C ALA A 132 -54.85 -28.00 25.12
N GLU A 133 -55.12 -28.83 24.10
CA GLU A 133 -54.23 -28.99 22.95
C GLU A 133 -54.21 -27.74 22.06
N ALA A 134 -55.36 -27.14 21.78
CA ALA A 134 -55.45 -25.89 21.01
C ALA A 134 -54.73 -24.72 21.72
N GLU A 135 -54.90 -24.59 23.04
CA GLU A 135 -54.20 -23.57 23.85
C GLU A 135 -52.68 -23.78 23.82
N ARG A 136 -52.20 -25.03 23.93
CA ARG A 136 -50.78 -25.36 23.76
C ARG A 136 -50.26 -25.01 22.37
N ALA A 137 -50.98 -25.39 21.32
CA ALA A 137 -50.59 -25.07 19.94
C ALA A 137 -50.53 -23.55 19.69
N ILE A 138 -51.43 -22.77 20.27
CA ILE A 138 -51.39 -21.30 20.19
C ILE A 138 -50.17 -20.74 20.93
N ALA A 139 -49.87 -21.26 22.12
CA ALA A 139 -48.70 -20.85 22.90
C ALA A 139 -47.39 -21.19 22.16
N ASP A 140 -47.26 -22.40 21.61
CA ASP A 140 -46.09 -22.85 20.85
C ASP A 140 -45.90 -22.01 19.57
N ALA A 141 -46.99 -21.68 18.87
CA ALA A 141 -46.95 -20.80 17.70
C ALA A 141 -46.56 -19.36 18.08
N ALA A 142 -47.02 -18.85 19.22
CA ALA A 142 -46.63 -17.53 19.72
C ALA A 142 -45.15 -17.49 20.11
N GLN A 143 -44.65 -18.55 20.76
CA GLN A 143 -43.24 -18.68 21.10
C GLN A 143 -42.38 -18.74 19.83
N THR A 144 -42.74 -19.60 18.87
CA THR A 144 -42.03 -19.70 17.59
C THR A 144 -41.97 -18.37 16.85
N ARG A 145 -43.06 -17.59 16.84
CA ARG A 145 -43.04 -16.24 16.24
C ARG A 145 -42.06 -15.30 16.94
N THR A 146 -42.01 -15.34 18.28
CA THR A 146 -41.07 -14.55 19.07
C THR A 146 -39.63 -14.94 18.76
N ASP A 147 -39.33 -16.24 18.73
CA ASP A 147 -38.00 -16.77 18.44
C ASP A 147 -37.56 -16.43 17.00
N CYS A 148 -38.46 -16.57 16.03
CA CYS A 148 -38.19 -16.16 14.65
C CYS A 148 -37.94 -14.65 14.53
N ALA A 149 -38.72 -13.82 15.23
CA ALA A 149 -38.51 -12.37 15.24
C ALA A 149 -37.14 -12.01 15.82
N ALA A 150 -36.74 -12.64 16.93
CA ALA A 150 -35.41 -12.45 17.53
C ALA A 150 -34.28 -12.89 16.58
N LEU A 151 -34.43 -14.04 15.89
CA LEU A 151 -33.45 -14.49 14.89
C LEU A 151 -33.34 -13.54 13.69
N ILE A 152 -34.47 -12.99 13.22
CA ILE A 152 -34.47 -11.99 12.15
C ILE A 152 -33.73 -10.73 12.60
N GLU A 153 -33.96 -10.26 13.82
CA GLU A 153 -33.27 -9.09 14.37
C GLU A 153 -31.75 -9.32 14.45
N VAL A 154 -31.31 -10.47 14.98
CA VAL A 154 -29.89 -10.84 15.02
C VAL A 154 -29.28 -10.89 13.62
N HIS A 155 -29.98 -11.49 12.64
CA HIS A 155 -29.50 -11.51 11.26
C HIS A 155 -29.43 -10.11 10.63
N GLN A 156 -30.36 -9.22 10.94
CA GLN A 156 -30.31 -7.83 10.49
C GLN A 156 -29.10 -7.10 11.09
N GLN A 157 -28.87 -7.23 12.40
CA GLN A 157 -27.71 -6.66 13.07
C GLN A 157 -26.39 -7.16 12.46
N VAL A 158 -26.26 -8.47 12.21
CA VAL A 158 -25.06 -9.05 11.56
C VAL A 158 -24.89 -8.52 10.14
N ARG A 159 -25.97 -8.41 9.37
CA ARG A 159 -25.92 -7.88 7.99
C ARG A 159 -25.52 -6.41 7.98
N ASP A 160 -26.04 -5.61 8.90
CA ASP A 160 -25.74 -4.19 8.97
C ASP A 160 -24.28 -3.97 9.44
N ALA A 161 -23.81 -4.73 10.44
CA ALA A 161 -22.40 -4.75 10.83
C ALA A 161 -21.47 -5.18 9.67
N ALA A 162 -21.88 -6.16 8.85
CA ALA A 162 -21.12 -6.57 7.67
C ALA A 162 -21.06 -5.47 6.60
N ARG A 163 -22.15 -4.72 6.40
CA ARG A 163 -22.18 -3.57 5.48
C ARG A 163 -21.31 -2.42 5.97
N GLU A 164 -21.33 -2.12 7.27
CA GLU A 164 -20.44 -1.13 7.88
C GLU A 164 -18.97 -1.53 7.75
N ALA A 165 -18.65 -2.79 8.04
CA ALA A 165 -17.29 -3.32 7.87
C ALA A 165 -16.82 -3.24 6.40
N GLN A 166 -17.70 -3.55 5.44
CA GLN A 166 -17.39 -3.39 4.01
C GLN A 166 -17.13 -1.92 3.65
N ALA A 167 -17.99 -1.00 4.09
CA ALA A 167 -17.82 0.44 3.83
C ALA A 167 -16.50 0.97 4.44
N HIS A 168 -16.14 0.53 5.64
CA HIS A 168 -14.86 0.85 6.26
C HIS A 168 -13.66 0.29 5.49
N ALA A 169 -13.73 -0.95 5.01
CA ALA A 169 -12.69 -1.57 4.22
C ALA A 169 -12.51 -0.86 2.86
N GLU A 170 -13.60 -0.49 2.19
CA GLU A 170 -13.58 0.28 0.95
C GLU A 170 -12.99 1.68 1.17
N ALA A 171 -13.42 2.40 2.21
CA ALA A 171 -12.85 3.70 2.55
C ALA A 171 -11.34 3.62 2.87
N ALA A 172 -10.90 2.59 3.60
CA ALA A 172 -9.49 2.38 3.90
C ALA A 172 -8.67 2.06 2.64
N ARG A 173 -9.21 1.23 1.73
CA ARG A 173 -8.58 0.93 0.44
C ARG A 173 -8.43 2.19 -0.41
N ASP A 174 -9.49 3.00 -0.49
CA ASP A 174 -9.51 4.21 -1.31
C ASP A 174 -8.55 5.27 -0.74
N ALA A 175 -8.49 5.42 0.60
CA ALA A 175 -7.49 6.26 1.28
C ALA A 175 -6.06 5.81 0.97
N LYS A 176 -5.75 4.51 1.08
CA LYS A 176 -4.41 3.98 0.75
C LYS A 176 -4.06 4.13 -0.72
N THR A 177 -5.04 4.03 -1.61
CA THR A 177 -4.84 4.28 -3.04
C THR A 177 -4.54 5.76 -3.30
N ALA A 178 -5.19 6.68 -2.58
CA ALA A 178 -4.88 8.11 -2.66
C ALA A 178 -3.47 8.42 -2.15
N GLU A 179 -3.09 7.88 -0.99
CA GLU A 179 -1.73 8.01 -0.44
C GLU A 179 -0.66 7.49 -1.43
N LEU A 180 -0.89 6.33 -2.07
CA LEU A 180 0.04 5.77 -3.06
C LEU A 180 0.19 6.67 -4.29
N ARG A 181 -0.92 7.23 -4.80
CA ARG A 181 -0.87 8.17 -5.93
C ARG A 181 -0.13 9.46 -5.57
N GLU A 182 -0.30 9.96 -4.36
CA GLU A 182 0.43 11.13 -3.87
C GLU A 182 1.92 10.83 -3.73
N ALA A 183 2.29 9.69 -3.13
CA ALA A 183 3.68 9.25 -3.02
C ALA A 183 4.35 9.08 -4.39
N HIS A 184 3.64 8.51 -5.38
CA HIS A 184 4.14 8.38 -6.76
C HIS A 184 4.38 9.75 -7.41
N ARG A 185 3.46 10.71 -7.23
CA ARG A 185 3.65 12.07 -7.76
C ARG A 185 4.83 12.77 -7.10
N ALA A 186 4.92 12.71 -5.77
CA ALA A 186 6.05 13.29 -5.02
C ALA A 186 7.38 12.66 -5.45
N HIS A 187 7.43 11.34 -5.64
CA HIS A 187 8.62 10.66 -6.13
C HIS A 187 9.00 11.12 -7.54
N ALA A 188 8.04 11.19 -8.47
CA ALA A 188 8.29 11.68 -9.83
C ALA A 188 8.80 13.13 -9.85
N GLU A 189 8.25 13.99 -8.99
CA GLU A 189 8.73 15.37 -8.82
C GLU A 189 10.17 15.42 -8.28
N GLU A 190 10.49 14.63 -7.26
CA GLU A 190 11.86 14.52 -6.72
C GLU A 190 12.84 14.00 -7.76
N THR A 191 12.48 12.97 -8.53
CA THR A 191 13.29 12.47 -9.64
C THR A 191 13.53 13.56 -10.69
N ALA A 192 12.49 14.31 -11.06
CA ALA A 192 12.62 15.41 -12.01
C ALA A 192 13.53 16.55 -11.46
N ARG A 193 13.42 16.87 -10.16
CA ARG A 193 14.30 17.85 -9.49
C ARG A 193 15.75 17.40 -9.50
N HIS A 194 16.02 16.14 -9.17
CA HIS A 194 17.36 15.57 -9.20
C HIS A 194 17.95 15.54 -10.61
N GLN A 195 17.17 15.14 -11.61
CA GLN A 195 17.61 15.15 -13.00
C GLN A 195 17.95 16.58 -13.46
N ALA A 196 17.07 17.55 -13.21
CA ALA A 196 17.33 18.94 -13.56
C ALA A 196 18.55 19.53 -12.81
N ALA A 197 18.83 19.07 -11.59
CA ALA A 197 20.04 19.46 -10.86
C ALA A 197 21.30 18.84 -11.47
N ALA A 198 21.24 17.57 -11.87
CA ALA A 198 22.33 16.88 -12.55
C ALA A 198 22.65 17.52 -13.90
N ASP A 199 21.63 17.86 -14.69
CA ASP A 199 21.79 18.52 -16.00
C ASP A 199 22.48 19.89 -15.83
N ARG A 200 22.01 20.71 -14.88
CA ARG A 200 22.66 21.99 -14.56
C ARG A 200 24.11 21.82 -14.09
N GLN A 201 24.42 20.74 -13.37
CA GLN A 201 25.79 20.47 -12.95
C GLN A 201 26.67 20.03 -14.13
N ALA A 202 26.12 19.22 -15.05
CA ALA A 202 26.80 18.82 -16.28
C ALA A 202 27.12 20.06 -17.15
N GLU A 203 26.15 20.94 -17.37
CA GLU A 203 26.34 22.20 -18.10
C GLU A 203 27.44 23.08 -17.47
N ARG A 204 27.47 23.22 -16.14
CA ARG A 204 28.54 23.95 -15.43
C ARG A 204 29.91 23.30 -15.63
N MET A 205 29.99 21.97 -15.56
CA MET A 205 31.24 21.26 -15.77
C MET A 205 31.75 21.39 -17.22
N GLU A 206 30.85 21.40 -18.20
CA GLU A 206 31.19 21.66 -19.60
C GLU A 206 31.67 23.10 -19.80
N GLY A 207 30.99 24.08 -19.20
CA GLY A 207 31.41 25.49 -19.20
C GLY A 207 32.81 25.67 -18.61
N LEU A 208 33.07 25.10 -17.43
CA LEU A 208 34.39 25.16 -16.79
C LEU A 208 35.48 24.45 -17.62
N ARG A 209 35.16 23.34 -18.29
CA ARG A 209 36.10 22.69 -19.23
C ARG A 209 36.42 23.60 -20.40
N ALA A 210 35.42 24.24 -21.00
CA ALA A 210 35.63 25.18 -22.09
C ALA A 210 36.49 26.37 -21.64
N GLU A 211 36.21 26.96 -20.47
CA GLU A 211 37.02 28.03 -19.88
C GLU A 211 38.47 27.59 -19.64
N LEU A 212 38.69 26.40 -19.07
CA LEU A 212 40.04 25.85 -18.87
C LEU A 212 40.78 25.65 -20.19
N THR A 213 40.12 25.14 -21.23
CA THR A 213 40.75 25.00 -22.56
C THR A 213 41.09 26.36 -23.16
N HIS A 214 40.23 27.36 -23.01
CA HIS A 214 40.47 28.71 -23.49
C HIS A 214 41.66 29.36 -22.74
N MET A 215 41.70 29.24 -21.41
CA MET A 215 42.81 29.75 -20.59
C MET A 215 44.13 29.04 -20.90
N ALA A 216 44.12 27.73 -21.14
CA ALA A 216 45.29 26.99 -21.57
C ALA A 216 45.81 27.48 -22.94
N ALA A 217 44.91 27.71 -23.90
CA ALA A 217 45.28 28.27 -25.20
C ALA A 217 45.85 29.70 -25.08
N ALA A 218 45.20 30.55 -24.28
CA ALA A 218 45.67 31.92 -24.01
C ALA A 218 47.06 31.92 -23.34
N LEU A 219 47.30 31.01 -22.39
CA LEU A 219 48.60 30.85 -21.75
C LEU A 219 49.67 30.37 -22.73
N SER A 220 49.35 29.44 -23.64
CA SER A 220 50.27 29.00 -24.69
C SER A 220 50.64 30.16 -25.61
N ALA A 221 49.65 30.91 -26.09
CA ALA A 221 49.87 32.08 -26.92
C ALA A 221 50.71 33.17 -26.21
N ALA A 222 50.46 33.41 -24.91
CA ALA A 222 51.24 34.35 -24.11
C ALA A 222 52.71 33.90 -23.95
N ARG A 223 52.94 32.59 -23.78
CA ARG A 223 54.30 32.02 -23.72
C ARG A 223 55.03 32.14 -25.05
N GLU A 224 54.34 31.88 -26.17
CA GLU A 224 54.89 32.08 -27.52
C GLU A 224 55.22 33.55 -27.79
N ALA A 225 54.31 34.47 -27.46
CA ALA A 225 54.54 35.91 -27.58
C ALA A 225 55.74 36.37 -26.72
N LEU A 226 55.88 35.86 -25.50
CA LEU A 226 57.02 36.15 -24.64
C LEU A 226 58.34 35.63 -25.24
N ALA A 227 58.34 34.40 -25.78
CA ALA A 227 59.52 33.84 -26.43
C ALA A 227 59.94 34.67 -27.67
N THR A 228 58.97 35.09 -28.49
CA THR A 228 59.20 36.00 -29.63
C THR A 228 59.78 37.33 -29.17
N ALA A 229 59.16 38.00 -28.18
CA ALA A 229 59.65 39.28 -27.65
C ALA A 229 61.07 39.16 -27.05
N GLN A 230 61.38 38.03 -26.39
CA GLN A 230 62.74 37.75 -25.92
C GLN A 230 63.72 37.55 -27.08
N GLY A 231 63.31 36.87 -28.15
CA GLY A 231 64.08 36.72 -29.38
C GLY A 231 64.38 38.06 -30.06
N GLU A 232 63.36 38.90 -30.23
CA GLU A 232 63.48 40.26 -30.75
C GLU A 232 64.41 41.11 -29.88
N THR A 233 64.24 41.08 -28.56
CA THR A 233 65.11 41.81 -27.62
C THR A 233 66.58 41.36 -27.74
N ARG A 234 66.84 40.05 -27.90
CA ARG A 234 68.20 39.54 -28.14
C ARG A 234 68.74 40.03 -29.48
N ALA A 235 67.94 39.99 -30.55
CA ALA A 235 68.34 40.46 -31.87
C ALA A 235 68.66 41.97 -31.88
N GLU A 236 67.84 42.80 -31.22
CA GLU A 236 68.11 44.23 -31.04
C GLU A 236 69.39 44.47 -30.24
N ARG A 237 69.63 43.71 -29.17
CA ARG A 237 70.91 43.79 -28.41
C ARG A 237 72.11 43.43 -29.27
N THR A 238 72.03 42.37 -30.07
CA THR A 238 73.10 42.00 -31.01
C THR A 238 73.32 43.08 -32.08
N ARG A 239 72.24 43.67 -32.62
CA ARG A 239 72.33 44.78 -33.57
C ARG A 239 72.96 46.04 -32.94
N ALA A 240 72.58 46.38 -31.71
CA ALA A 240 73.17 47.48 -30.96
C ALA A 240 74.67 47.25 -30.70
N GLN A 241 75.06 46.06 -30.25
CA GLN A 241 76.47 45.68 -30.05
C GLN A 241 77.27 45.75 -31.35
N ALA A 242 76.70 45.27 -32.47
CA ALA A 242 77.35 45.36 -33.78
C ALA A 242 77.51 46.82 -34.24
N ALA A 243 76.51 47.68 -34.00
CA ALA A 243 76.58 49.11 -34.29
C ALA A 243 77.64 49.82 -33.43
N GLU A 244 77.73 49.49 -32.14
CA GLU A 244 78.78 50.00 -31.24
C GLU A 244 80.18 49.58 -31.70
N GLN A 245 80.36 48.32 -32.09
CA GLN A 245 81.62 47.82 -32.65
C GLN A 245 81.99 48.51 -33.96
N ALA A 246 81.01 48.74 -34.85
CA ALA A 246 81.22 49.46 -36.11
C ALA A 246 81.61 50.94 -35.86
N LEU A 247 80.98 51.60 -34.89
CA LEU A 247 81.34 52.97 -34.48
C LEU A 247 82.76 53.02 -33.89
N GLU A 248 83.12 52.08 -33.02
CA GLU A 248 84.46 51.97 -32.46
C GLU A 248 85.52 51.71 -33.55
N GLN A 249 85.21 50.84 -34.51
CA GLN A 249 86.08 50.61 -35.67
C GLN A 249 86.22 51.88 -36.51
N THR A 250 85.12 52.58 -36.79
CA THR A 250 85.14 53.85 -37.53
C THR A 250 86.00 54.90 -36.82
N ARG A 251 85.90 55.00 -35.49
CA ARG A 251 86.77 55.89 -34.68
C ARG A 251 88.25 55.51 -34.79
N ARG A 252 88.59 54.23 -34.79
CA ARG A 252 89.98 53.77 -34.99
C ARG A 252 90.47 54.07 -36.40
N ASP A 253 89.63 53.88 -37.40
CA ASP A 253 89.94 54.19 -38.78
C ASP A 253 90.12 55.70 -38.97
N GLU A 254 89.29 56.53 -38.35
CA GLU A 254 89.44 57.99 -38.28
C GLU A 254 90.75 58.39 -37.58
N GLN A 255 91.06 57.83 -36.41
CA GLN A 255 92.32 58.08 -35.71
C GLN A 255 93.53 57.68 -36.56
N SER A 256 93.45 56.53 -37.27
CA SER A 256 94.49 56.08 -38.18
C SER A 256 94.62 57.01 -39.39
N ALA A 257 93.50 57.49 -39.95
CA ALA A 257 93.49 58.44 -41.05
C ALA A 257 94.05 59.80 -40.64
N VAL A 258 93.73 60.29 -39.44
CA VAL A 258 94.31 61.51 -38.85
C VAL A 258 95.81 61.32 -38.66
N ALA A 259 96.27 60.21 -38.06
CA ALA A 259 97.69 59.93 -37.90
C ALA A 259 98.44 59.88 -39.25
N ARG A 260 97.83 59.28 -40.28
CA ARG A 260 98.38 59.29 -41.66
C ARG A 260 98.38 60.70 -42.26
N ALA A 261 97.35 61.50 -42.02
CA ALA A 261 97.29 62.88 -42.49
C ALA A 261 98.36 63.75 -41.81
N ASP A 262 98.60 63.55 -40.51
CA ASP A 262 99.68 64.18 -39.75
C ASP A 262 101.06 63.75 -40.28
N GLU A 263 101.25 62.46 -40.54
CA GLU A 263 102.48 61.93 -41.13
C GLU A 263 102.74 62.52 -42.53
N LEU A 264 101.72 62.53 -43.40
CA LEU A 264 101.82 63.15 -44.73
C LEU A 264 102.07 64.66 -44.65
N SER A 265 101.45 65.35 -43.68
CA SER A 265 101.69 66.78 -43.45
C SER A 265 103.13 67.03 -42.99
N ALA A 266 103.67 66.18 -42.11
CA ALA A 266 105.07 66.25 -41.69
C ALA A 266 106.03 65.94 -42.85
N GLN A 267 105.72 64.97 -43.70
CA GLN A 267 106.48 64.67 -44.92
C GLN A 267 106.45 65.85 -45.91
N LEU A 268 105.28 66.47 -46.12
CA LEU A 268 105.14 67.67 -46.95
C LEU A 268 105.95 68.84 -46.39
N ALA A 269 105.89 69.08 -45.07
CA ALA A 269 106.69 70.11 -44.42
C ALA A 269 108.21 69.83 -44.55
N ALA A 270 108.63 68.57 -44.43
CA ALA A 270 110.01 68.16 -44.63
C ALA A 270 110.47 68.35 -46.08
N LEU A 271 109.63 68.01 -47.06
CA LEU A 271 109.89 68.24 -48.48
C LEU A 271 109.94 69.74 -48.82
N GLN A 272 109.05 70.55 -48.26
CA GLN A 272 109.10 72.01 -48.39
C GLN A 272 110.38 72.58 -47.79
N ALA A 273 110.76 72.16 -46.58
CA ALA A 273 112.01 72.58 -45.96
C ALA A 273 113.28 72.10 -46.70
N ALA A 274 113.20 70.97 -47.42
CA ALA A 274 114.28 70.51 -48.30
C ALA A 274 114.33 71.36 -49.58
N ALA A 275 113.19 71.63 -50.20
CA ALA A 275 113.09 72.48 -51.40
C ALA A 275 113.51 73.93 -51.11
N ASP A 276 113.16 74.49 -49.95
CA ASP A 276 113.57 75.84 -49.55
C ASP A 276 115.08 75.89 -49.22
N ARG A 277 115.64 74.83 -48.64
CA ARG A 277 117.09 74.67 -48.49
C ARG A 277 117.78 74.65 -49.85
N GLU A 278 117.31 73.82 -50.77
CA GLU A 278 117.86 73.73 -52.14
C GLU A 278 117.74 75.07 -52.87
N ARG A 279 116.62 75.79 -52.75
CA ARG A 279 116.47 77.15 -53.28
C ARG A 279 117.47 78.14 -52.65
N SER A 280 117.67 78.07 -51.34
CA SER A 280 118.62 78.95 -50.64
C SER A 280 120.08 78.64 -51.01
N GLU A 281 120.43 77.36 -51.16
CA GLU A 281 121.75 76.90 -51.62
C GLU A 281 121.98 77.27 -53.09
N SER A 282 120.95 77.12 -53.93
CA SER A 282 120.98 77.55 -55.34
C SER A 282 121.15 79.06 -55.45
N ALA A 283 120.44 79.85 -54.63
CA ALA A 283 120.57 81.30 -54.59
C ALA A 283 121.95 81.73 -54.09
N ALA A 284 122.50 81.06 -53.06
CA ALA A 284 123.85 81.29 -52.56
C ALA A 284 124.92 80.92 -53.60
N ALA A 285 124.75 79.82 -54.33
CA ALA A 285 125.63 79.40 -55.41
C ALA A 285 125.59 80.39 -56.58
N LEU A 286 124.40 80.90 -56.93
CA LEU A 286 124.25 81.93 -57.97
C LEU A 286 124.93 83.24 -57.55
N ALA A 287 124.76 83.65 -56.29
CA ALA A 287 125.42 84.82 -55.73
C ALA A 287 126.96 84.66 -55.71
N ALA A 288 127.47 83.47 -55.37
CA ALA A 288 128.89 83.16 -55.41
C ALA A 288 129.47 83.20 -56.84
N GLN A 289 128.73 82.67 -57.82
CA GLN A 289 129.11 82.79 -59.23
C GLN A 289 129.11 84.24 -59.72
N GLN A 290 128.12 85.04 -59.33
CA GLN A 290 128.06 86.46 -59.68
C GLN A 290 129.25 87.22 -59.06
N ALA A 291 129.60 86.93 -57.82
CA ALA A 291 130.77 87.52 -57.15
C ALA A 291 132.09 87.11 -57.83
N LEU A 292 132.24 85.84 -58.24
CA LEU A 292 133.41 85.37 -58.99
C LEU A 292 133.52 86.09 -60.35
N ARG A 293 132.39 86.25 -61.04
CA ARG A 293 132.32 86.92 -62.33
C ARG A 293 132.69 88.41 -62.22
N ALA A 294 132.16 89.11 -61.23
CA ALA A 294 132.52 90.50 -60.94
C ALA A 294 134.03 90.64 -60.67
N ARG A 295 134.61 89.70 -59.90
CA ARG A 295 136.04 89.69 -59.58
C ARG A 295 136.92 89.45 -60.80
N LEU A 296 136.53 88.52 -61.67
CA LEU A 296 137.22 88.26 -62.95
C LEU A 296 137.10 89.44 -63.92
N GLU A 297 135.98 90.17 -63.92
CA GLU A 297 135.82 91.41 -64.70
C GLU A 297 136.73 92.53 -64.18
N GLU A 298 136.92 92.62 -62.85
CA GLU A 298 137.88 93.51 -62.19
C GLU A 298 139.33 93.17 -62.56
N ASP A 299 139.71 91.90 -62.46
CA ASP A 299 141.06 91.41 -62.80
C ASP A 299 141.38 91.64 -64.29
N LEU A 300 140.39 91.50 -65.17
CA LEU A 300 140.55 91.71 -66.61
C LEU A 300 140.64 93.21 -66.96
N ALA A 301 140.00 94.09 -66.19
CA ALA A 301 140.19 95.52 -66.28
C ALA A 301 141.60 95.95 -65.81
N ALA A 302 142.09 95.36 -64.71
CA ALA A 302 143.44 95.58 -64.20
C ALA A 302 144.52 95.12 -65.20
N ALA A 303 144.39 93.93 -65.77
CA ALA A 303 145.31 93.41 -66.78
C ALA A 303 145.36 94.28 -68.05
N ARG A 304 144.23 94.89 -68.45
CA ARG A 304 144.18 95.84 -69.57
C ARG A 304 144.88 97.16 -69.26
N ALA A 305 144.79 97.65 -68.02
CA ALA A 305 145.52 98.83 -67.58
C ALA A 305 147.04 98.58 -67.55
N ASP A 306 147.47 97.41 -67.05
CA ASP A 306 148.88 97.02 -67.01
C ASP A 306 149.48 96.84 -68.42
N ALA A 307 148.72 96.24 -69.34
CA ALA A 307 149.12 96.10 -70.74
C ALA A 307 149.20 97.44 -71.50
N ALA A 308 148.42 98.45 -71.09
CA ALA A 308 148.54 99.81 -71.63
C ALA A 308 149.81 100.51 -71.08
N ALA A 309 150.09 100.36 -69.79
CA ALA A 309 151.28 100.91 -69.15
C ALA A 309 152.59 100.27 -69.65
N GLN A 310 152.59 98.99 -70.03
CA GLN A 310 153.76 98.35 -70.66
C GLN A 310 154.02 98.86 -72.08
N ARG A 311 152.97 99.09 -72.90
CA ARG A 311 153.12 99.65 -74.25
C ARG A 311 153.65 101.09 -74.22
N GLU A 312 153.22 101.88 -73.25
CA GLU A 312 153.72 103.24 -73.08
C GLU A 312 155.20 103.28 -72.64
N ARG A 313 155.64 102.31 -71.82
CA ARG A 313 157.05 102.15 -71.44
C ARG A 313 157.93 101.69 -72.61
N ALA A 314 157.44 100.76 -73.42
CA ALA A 314 158.13 100.32 -74.64
C ALA A 314 158.29 101.46 -75.66
N ALA A 315 157.23 102.25 -75.89
CA ALA A 315 157.27 103.39 -76.80
C ALA A 315 158.27 104.50 -76.37
N ARG A 316 158.48 104.69 -75.06
CA ARG A 316 159.48 105.65 -74.54
C ARG A 316 160.91 105.11 -74.64
N ALA A 317 161.11 103.80 -74.52
CA ALA A 317 162.41 103.16 -74.68
C ALA A 317 162.87 103.18 -76.15
N ASP A 318 161.96 102.93 -77.09
CA ASP A 318 162.26 102.94 -78.52
C ASP A 318 162.57 104.35 -79.05
N ALA A 319 161.96 105.39 -78.45
CA ALA A 319 162.26 106.79 -78.79
C ALA A 319 163.65 107.23 -78.29
N ALA A 320 164.12 106.71 -77.15
CA ALA A 320 165.45 107.04 -76.60
C ALA A 320 166.60 106.34 -77.34
N LEU A 321 166.36 105.14 -77.89
CA LEU A 321 167.33 104.38 -78.69
C LEU A 321 167.58 105.03 -80.07
N ALA A 322 166.55 105.59 -80.70
CA ALA A 322 166.66 106.21 -82.04
C ALA A 322 167.40 107.55 -82.09
N GLU A 323 167.66 108.17 -80.93
CA GLU A 323 168.32 109.49 -80.80
C GLU A 323 169.81 109.36 -80.42
N ALA A 324 170.22 108.23 -79.81
CA ALA A 324 171.60 107.95 -79.44
C ALA A 324 172.44 107.32 -80.58
N GLU A 325 171.80 106.64 -81.55
CA GLU A 325 172.51 105.92 -82.64
C GLU A 325 173.00 106.81 -83.80
N ARG A 326 172.81 108.14 -83.76
CA ARG A 326 173.28 109.06 -84.83
C ARG A 326 174.62 109.76 -84.59
N ALA A 327 175.33 109.48 -83.48
CA ALA A 327 176.69 110.01 -83.27
C ALA A 327 177.58 109.13 -82.37
N GLY A 328 178.11 108.03 -82.91
CA GLY A 328 179.31 107.33 -82.37
C GLY A 328 179.16 105.85 -82.01
N THR A 329 179.83 104.99 -82.79
CA THR A 329 180.61 103.73 -82.50
C THR A 329 180.54 103.06 -81.10
N PRO A 330 180.89 101.75 -80.96
CA PRO A 330 180.53 100.53 -81.71
C PRO A 330 180.26 99.28 -80.78
N ALA A 331 179.95 98.14 -81.42
CA ALA A 331 180.30 96.74 -81.04
C ALA A 331 179.51 95.93 -79.98
N ALA A 332 179.39 94.63 -80.32
CA ALA A 332 179.37 93.41 -79.48
C ALA A 332 178.12 93.14 -78.59
N GLU A 333 177.40 92.03 -78.81
CA GLU A 333 177.49 90.71 -78.13
C GLU A 333 176.24 90.54 -77.22
N GLU A 334 175.37 89.55 -77.43
CA GLU A 334 175.33 88.20 -76.84
C GLU A 334 174.07 88.05 -75.94
N GLY A 335 173.51 86.83 -75.85
CA GLY A 335 172.81 86.40 -74.62
C GLY A 335 171.33 85.99 -74.70
N GLY A 336 171.08 84.78 -75.22
CA GLY A 336 170.33 83.65 -74.61
C GLY A 336 169.03 83.79 -73.76
N SER A 337 168.21 82.72 -73.90
CA SER A 337 167.28 82.13 -72.90
C SER A 337 165.93 82.85 -72.67
N ALA A 338 164.76 82.24 -72.49
CA ALA A 338 164.21 80.89 -72.68
C ALA A 338 162.67 80.96 -72.40
N ARG A 339 161.94 79.96 -72.90
CA ARG A 339 160.72 79.33 -72.36
C ARG A 339 159.31 79.93 -72.62
N GLU A 340 158.37 78.98 -72.79
CA GLU A 340 156.88 79.05 -72.83
C GLU A 340 156.30 79.63 -74.14
N GLU A 341 155.21 79.14 -74.76
CA GLU A 341 154.01 78.40 -74.33
C GLU A 341 153.47 77.49 -75.47
N ASP A 342 152.60 76.53 -75.13
CA ASP A 342 151.34 76.12 -75.84
C ASP A 342 150.88 74.78 -75.21
N ARG A 343 149.61 74.36 -75.06
CA ARG A 343 148.25 74.91 -75.24
C ARG A 343 147.24 73.80 -74.86
N ASN A 344 145.98 74.18 -74.55
CA ASN A 344 144.72 73.39 -74.59
C ASN A 344 144.50 72.26 -73.55
N GLY A 345 143.30 71.96 -73.02
CA GLY A 345 141.93 72.42 -73.30
C GLY A 345 140.94 71.23 -73.32
N GLN A 346 140.00 71.16 -72.36
CA GLN A 346 138.56 70.79 -72.45
C GLN A 346 137.97 70.48 -71.06
#